data_AF-A0AAE5XFQ4-F1
#
_entry.id   AF-A0AAE5XFQ4-F1
#
_cell.length_a   1.000
_cell.length_b   1.000
_cell.length_c   1.000
_cell.angle_alpha   90.00
_cell.angle_beta   90.00
_cell.angle_gamma   90.00
#
_symmetry.space_group_name_H-M   'P 1'
#
loop_
_entity.id
_entity.type
_entity.pdbx_description
1 polymer ?
#
loop_
_entity_poly.entity_id
_entity_poly.type
_entity_poly.pdbx_seq_one_letter_code
_entity_poly.pdbx_strand_id
1 'polypeptide(L)'
;MRDIQMLCYKNMTDQRCDNLINEYPEIDFGSLRVYGIATGDITQNYGWGEKYEFKTNPNPTKGVMCSSLLRGYVSHYKLLNNGTLILECFEYPLDKNQKPDIVNEELEGNFWVVMKERFRGERTYVPFRSGKVVSNKSEWVNEKR
;
A
#
# COMPACT_ATOMS: atom_id res chain seq x y z
N MET A 1 -1.17 -1.06 -50.34
CA MET A 1 -0.15 -0.58 -49.39
C MET A 1 -0.82 0.43 -48.47
N ARG A 2 -1.12 0.01 -47.24
CA ARG A 2 -1.32 0.79 -45.99
C ARG A 2 -2.10 -0.11 -45.03
N ASP A 3 -1.35 -1.00 -44.40
CA ASP A 3 -1.74 -1.61 -43.13
C ASP A 3 -1.96 -0.48 -42.11
N ILE A 4 -3.20 -0.30 -41.68
CA ILE A 4 -3.49 0.44 -40.46
C ILE A 4 -3.47 -0.61 -39.36
N GLN A 5 -2.27 -0.84 -38.82
CA GLN A 5 -2.11 -1.50 -37.53
C GLN A 5 -2.95 -0.75 -36.50
N MET A 6 -4.04 -1.38 -36.07
CA MET A 6 -4.83 -1.00 -34.92
C MET A 6 -4.01 -1.36 -33.67
N LEU A 7 -2.98 -0.56 -33.41
CA LEU A 7 -2.17 -0.62 -32.21
C LEU A 7 -2.74 0.38 -31.19
N CYS A 8 -2.81 -0.09 -29.95
CA CYS A 8 -3.04 0.68 -28.72
C CYS A 8 -4.50 0.94 -28.30
N TYR A 9 -5.13 -0.08 -27.75
CA TYR A 9 -6.04 0.13 -26.61
C TYR A 9 -5.63 -0.76 -25.44
N LYS A 10 -4.59 -0.33 -24.71
CA LYS A 10 -4.17 -0.96 -23.45
C LYS A 10 -3.71 0.07 -22.42
N ASN A 11 -4.41 1.19 -22.31
CA ASN A 11 -4.22 2.14 -21.20
C ASN A 11 -5.37 2.01 -20.20
N MET A 12 -5.47 0.87 -19.51
CA MET A 12 -6.10 0.90 -18.18
C MET A 12 -5.04 1.42 -17.22
N THR A 13 -5.35 2.53 -16.57
CA THR A 13 -4.43 3.16 -15.62
C THR A 13 -4.25 2.21 -14.43
N ASP A 14 -3.04 1.71 -14.21
CA ASP A 14 -2.71 1.00 -12.99
C ASP A 14 -2.78 1.97 -11.81
N GLN A 15 -3.43 1.57 -10.72
CA GLN A 15 -3.42 2.39 -9.51
C GLN A 15 -2.02 2.38 -8.90
N ARG A 16 -1.61 3.56 -8.44
CA ARG A 16 -0.33 3.79 -7.77
C ARG A 16 -0.36 3.13 -6.39
N CYS A 17 0.72 2.40 -6.09
CA CYS A 17 0.94 1.79 -4.79
C CYS A 17 1.50 2.81 -3.79
N ASP A 18 1.44 2.45 -2.51
CA ASP A 18 2.16 3.12 -1.43
C ASP A 18 3.65 2.76 -1.44
N ASN A 19 4.46 3.64 -0.84
CA ASN A 19 5.90 3.44 -0.72
C ASN A 19 6.21 2.74 0.60
N LEU A 20 7.19 1.83 0.56
CA LEU A 20 7.71 1.16 1.74
C LEU A 20 9.24 1.14 1.68
N ILE A 21 9.87 1.73 2.69
CA ILE A 21 11.28 1.51 3.00
C ILE A 21 11.36 0.36 4.01
N ASN A 22 12.16 -0.66 3.70
CA ASN A 22 12.33 -1.82 4.57
C ASN A 22 13.74 -1.82 5.18
N GLU A 23 13.82 -1.58 6.49
CA GLU A 23 15.05 -1.71 7.29
C GLU A 23 15.07 -2.98 8.14
N TYR A 24 14.03 -3.82 8.04
CA TYR A 24 13.93 -5.06 8.79
C TYR A 24 14.69 -6.19 8.07
N PRO A 25 15.79 -6.70 8.65
CA PRO A 25 16.75 -7.52 7.91
C PRO A 25 16.25 -8.93 7.58
N GLU A 26 15.26 -9.44 8.32
CA GLU A 26 14.80 -10.83 8.17
C GLU A 26 13.80 -11.03 7.03
N ILE A 27 13.25 -9.94 6.48
CA ILE A 27 12.20 -10.02 5.46
C ILE A 27 12.67 -9.33 4.19
N ASP A 28 12.68 -10.07 3.10
CA ASP A 28 12.70 -9.51 1.75
C ASP A 28 11.30 -9.62 1.12
N PHE A 29 10.73 -8.48 0.73
CA PHE A 29 9.43 -8.39 0.06
C PHE A 29 9.52 -8.58 -1.47
N GLY A 30 10.72 -8.55 -2.05
CA GLY A 30 10.93 -8.71 -3.49
C GLY A 30 10.13 -7.72 -4.35
N SER A 31 9.29 -8.26 -5.23
CA SER A 31 8.43 -7.51 -6.16
C SER A 31 7.18 -6.92 -5.49
N LEU A 32 6.86 -7.28 -4.25
CA LEU A 32 5.64 -6.84 -3.58
C LEU A 32 5.66 -5.32 -3.30
N ARG A 33 4.49 -4.69 -3.48
CA ARG A 33 4.24 -3.26 -3.22
C ARG A 33 3.03 -3.10 -2.33
N VAL A 34 3.01 -2.08 -1.49
CA VAL A 34 1.92 -1.83 -0.53
C VAL A 34 0.72 -1.21 -1.24
N TYR A 35 -0.47 -1.76 -1.02
CA TYR A 35 -1.72 -1.21 -1.55
C TYR A 35 -2.71 -0.80 -0.45
N GLY A 36 -2.47 -1.19 0.80
CA GLY A 36 -3.27 -0.76 1.93
C GLY A 36 -2.89 -1.45 3.23
N ILE A 37 -3.52 -0.99 4.31
CA ILE A 37 -3.44 -1.58 5.65
C ILE A 37 -4.85 -2.02 6.03
N ALA A 38 -5.00 -3.28 6.42
CA ALA A 38 -6.28 -3.88 6.75
C ALA A 38 -6.30 -4.41 8.17
N THR A 39 -7.45 -4.37 8.82
CA THR A 39 -7.71 -5.00 10.12
C THR A 39 -8.79 -6.07 10.00
N GLY A 40 -8.96 -6.85 11.07
CA GLY A 40 -10.02 -7.87 11.13
C GLY A 40 -9.83 -9.01 10.12
N ASP A 41 -10.95 -9.50 9.60
CA ASP A 41 -11.00 -10.61 8.64
C ASP A 41 -10.74 -10.12 7.21
N ILE A 42 -9.55 -10.44 6.70
CA ILE A 42 -9.09 -10.10 5.35
C ILE A 42 -9.90 -10.74 4.22
N THR A 43 -10.82 -11.67 4.50
CA THR A 43 -11.73 -12.24 3.50
C THR A 43 -12.97 -11.37 3.25
N GLN A 44 -13.26 -10.43 4.17
CA GLN A 44 -14.35 -9.47 4.03
C GLN A 44 -14.01 -8.34 3.04
N ASN A 45 -15.03 -7.56 2.66
CA ASN A 45 -14.88 -6.37 1.81
C ASN A 45 -14.08 -6.65 0.52
N TYR A 46 -14.40 -7.75 -0.16
CA TYR A 46 -13.72 -8.17 -1.40
C TYR A 46 -12.21 -8.42 -1.26
N GLY A 47 -11.79 -8.96 -0.11
CA GLY A 47 -10.38 -9.21 0.17
C GLY A 47 -9.61 -7.99 0.68
N TRP A 48 -10.31 -6.97 1.18
CA TRP A 48 -9.67 -5.77 1.73
C TRP A 48 -9.73 -5.70 3.26
N GLY A 49 -10.50 -6.58 3.91
CA GLY A 49 -10.73 -6.52 5.34
C GLY A 49 -11.36 -5.19 5.77
N GLU A 50 -11.23 -4.88 7.05
CA GLU A 50 -11.64 -3.59 7.60
C GLU A 50 -10.54 -2.54 7.40
N LYS A 51 -10.92 -1.27 7.38
CA LYS A 51 -9.98 -0.17 7.23
C LYS A 51 -9.21 0.02 8.54
N TYR A 52 -7.89 0.10 8.47
CA TYR A 52 -7.09 0.59 9.58
C TYR A 52 -7.35 2.09 9.82
N GLU A 53 -7.73 2.47 11.04
CA GLU A 53 -7.96 3.86 11.40
C GLU A 53 -6.68 4.51 11.92
N PHE A 54 -6.08 5.35 11.07
CA PHE A 54 -4.90 6.15 11.43
C PHE A 54 -5.28 7.28 12.38
N LYS A 55 -4.38 7.61 13.32
CA LYS A 55 -4.53 8.75 14.22
C LYS A 55 -4.47 10.06 13.43
N THR A 56 -3.64 10.11 12.38
CA THR A 56 -3.50 11.27 11.50
C THR A 56 -4.08 11.02 10.11
N ASN A 57 -4.85 11.98 9.61
CA ASN A 57 -5.43 11.94 8.28
C ASN A 57 -4.69 12.89 7.32
N PRO A 58 -4.64 12.57 6.02
CA PRO A 58 -4.11 13.48 5.00
C PRO A 58 -4.96 14.75 4.93
N ASN A 59 -4.34 15.88 4.57
CA ASN A 59 -5.07 17.12 4.35
C ASN A 59 -5.99 16.99 3.12
N PRO A 60 -7.32 17.07 3.29
CA PRO A 60 -8.28 16.84 2.20
C PRO A 60 -8.20 17.90 1.09
N THR A 61 -7.62 19.07 1.36
CA THR A 61 -7.51 20.17 0.37
C THR A 61 -6.31 20.05 -0.56
N LYS A 62 -5.34 19.19 -0.23
CA LYS A 62 -4.11 18.99 -1.01
C LYS A 62 -4.23 17.87 -2.05
N GLY A 63 -5.15 16.93 -1.82
CA GLY A 63 -5.31 15.75 -2.66
C GLY A 63 -5.96 16.07 -4.01
N VAL A 64 -5.28 15.74 -5.10
CA VAL A 64 -5.86 15.73 -6.44
C VAL A 64 -6.12 14.28 -6.84
N MET A 65 -7.37 13.94 -7.13
CA MET A 65 -7.74 12.57 -7.49
C MET A 65 -7.65 12.34 -9.00
N CYS A 66 -7.24 11.14 -9.39
CA CYS A 66 -7.35 10.66 -10.77
C CYS A 66 -7.52 9.13 -10.79
N SER A 67 -7.74 8.54 -11.97
CA SER A 67 -7.98 7.10 -12.11
C SER A 67 -6.82 6.22 -11.59
N SER A 68 -5.58 6.71 -11.59
CA SER A 68 -4.43 6.02 -11.00
C SER A 68 -4.14 6.38 -9.54
N LEU A 69 -4.80 7.37 -8.96
CA LEU A 69 -4.57 7.81 -7.58
C LEU A 69 -5.88 8.29 -6.95
N LEU A 70 -6.79 7.35 -6.69
CA LEU A 70 -8.14 7.67 -6.21
C LEU A 70 -8.16 8.35 -4.83
N ARG A 71 -7.15 8.08 -3.98
CA ARG A 71 -7.03 8.76 -2.69
C ARG A 71 -6.50 10.19 -2.80
N GLY A 72 -5.89 10.54 -3.93
CA GLY A 72 -5.23 11.83 -4.14
C GLY A 72 -3.89 12.02 -3.43
N TYR A 73 -3.40 11.00 -2.73
CA TYR A 73 -2.10 10.98 -2.05
C TYR A 73 -1.51 9.56 -2.04
N VAL A 74 -0.20 9.49 -1.78
CA VAL A 74 0.58 8.27 -1.57
C VAL A 74 1.06 8.26 -0.12
N SER A 75 0.81 7.17 0.61
CA SER A 75 1.38 6.98 1.93
C SER A 75 2.82 6.49 1.80
N HIS A 76 3.71 7.01 2.63
CA HIS A 76 5.08 6.53 2.77
C HIS A 76 5.23 5.82 4.10
N TYR A 77 5.57 4.55 4.03
CA TYR A 77 5.80 3.70 5.18
C TYR A 77 7.27 3.36 5.34
N LYS A 78 7.67 3.11 6.58
CA LYS A 78 8.99 2.61 6.94
C LYS A 78 8.87 1.46 7.92
N LEU A 79 9.32 0.28 7.53
CA LEU A 79 9.45 -0.87 8.40
C LEU A 79 10.82 -0.81 9.07
N LEU A 80 10.84 -0.56 10.37
CA LEU A 80 12.07 -0.40 11.16
C LEU A 80 12.73 -1.75 11.44
N ASN A 81 14.02 -1.70 11.82
CA ASN A 81 14.82 -2.88 12.19
C ASN A 81 14.25 -3.69 13.38
N ASN A 82 13.36 -3.11 14.16
CA ASN A 82 12.70 -3.76 15.29
C ASN A 82 11.34 -4.39 14.91
N GLY A 83 10.97 -4.38 13.63
CA GLY A 83 9.73 -4.95 13.09
C GLY A 83 8.50 -4.06 13.20
N THR A 84 8.62 -2.82 13.69
CA THR A 84 7.52 -1.85 13.73
C THR A 84 7.34 -1.16 12.38
N LEU A 85 6.09 -0.91 11.99
CA LEU A 85 5.76 -0.11 10.81
C LEU A 85 5.40 1.34 11.19
N ILE A 86 6.08 2.31 10.59
CA ILE A 86 5.79 3.74 10.73
C ILE A 86 5.14 4.25 9.45
N LEU A 87 4.06 5.03 9.58
CA LEU A 87 3.58 5.94 8.56
C LEU A 87 4.36 7.26 8.69
N GLU A 88 5.31 7.50 7.79
CA GLU A 88 6.18 8.68 7.85
C GLU A 88 5.46 9.93 7.35
N CYS A 89 4.80 9.85 6.20
CA CYS A 89 4.11 10.99 5.60
C CYS A 89 3.07 10.61 4.53
N PHE A 90 2.28 11.62 4.15
CA PHE A 90 1.44 11.60 2.95
C PHE A 90 2.03 12.52 1.88
N GLU A 91 2.32 11.99 0.69
CA GLU A 91 2.79 12.75 -0.47
C GLU A 91 1.65 13.03 -1.47
N TYR A 92 1.67 14.19 -2.10
CA TYR A 92 0.68 14.65 -3.09
C TYR A 92 1.31 14.76 -4.48
N PRO A 93 1.57 13.65 -5.18
CA PRO A 93 2.45 13.64 -6.35
C PRO A 93 1.85 14.30 -7.61
N LEU A 94 0.56 14.64 -7.59
CA LEU A 94 -0.13 15.27 -8.72
C LEU A 94 -0.13 16.81 -8.65
N ASP A 95 0.25 17.40 -7.53
CA ASP A 95 0.54 18.83 -7.39
C ASP A 95 1.93 19.02 -6.78
N LYS A 96 2.90 19.36 -7.63
CA LYS A 96 4.32 19.52 -7.24
C LYS A 96 4.56 20.65 -6.24
N ASN A 97 3.60 21.56 -6.05
CA ASN A 97 3.71 22.64 -5.08
C ASN A 97 3.31 22.21 -3.67
N GLN A 98 2.62 21.06 -3.53
CA GLN A 98 2.22 20.56 -2.23
C GLN A 98 3.39 19.89 -1.52
N LYS A 99 3.67 20.37 -0.31
CA LYS A 99 4.58 19.68 0.59
C LYS A 99 3.88 18.46 1.20
N PRO A 100 4.61 17.34 1.39
CA PRO A 100 4.09 16.20 2.13
C PRO A 100 3.61 16.59 3.53
N ASP A 101 2.58 15.91 4.01
CA ASP A 101 2.17 15.99 5.41
C ASP A 101 3.00 14.99 6.21
N ILE A 102 3.91 15.48 7.05
CA ILE A 102 4.74 14.64 7.92
C ILE A 102 3.90 14.18 9.11
N VAL A 103 3.96 12.87 9.39
CA VAL A 103 3.12 12.20 10.38
C VAL A 103 3.98 11.52 11.46
N ASN A 104 4.85 10.58 11.07
CA ASN A 104 5.64 9.72 11.97
C ASN A 104 4.78 8.94 12.98
N GLU A 105 3.70 8.31 12.50
CA GLU A 105 2.81 7.50 13.32
C GLU A 105 3.25 6.04 13.33
N GLU A 106 3.47 5.48 14.51
CA GLU A 106 3.65 4.04 14.69
C GLU A 106 2.30 3.32 14.57
N LEU A 107 2.23 2.31 13.71
CA LEU A 107 1.06 1.46 13.58
C LEU A 107 1.05 0.41 14.68
N GLU A 108 -0.08 0.29 15.36
CA GLU A 108 -0.24 -0.51 16.57
C GLU A 108 -1.31 -1.61 16.37
N GLY A 109 -1.33 -2.59 17.27
CA GLY A 109 -2.34 -3.64 17.28
C GLY A 109 -2.14 -4.72 16.22
N ASN A 110 -3.23 -5.43 15.90
CA ASN A 110 -3.21 -6.53 14.93
C ASN A 110 -3.76 -6.06 13.60
N PHE A 111 -2.94 -6.13 12.56
CA PHE A 111 -3.31 -5.69 11.23
C PHE A 111 -2.56 -6.51 10.17
N TRP A 112 -2.86 -6.21 8.91
CA TRP A 112 -2.23 -6.81 7.75
C TRP A 112 -1.77 -5.71 6.81
N VAL A 113 -0.55 -5.81 6.31
CA VAL A 113 -0.12 -5.02 5.15
C VAL A 113 -0.55 -5.78 3.91
N VAL A 114 -1.43 -5.17 3.12
CA VAL A 114 -1.94 -5.73 1.87
C VAL A 114 -0.97 -5.38 0.77
N MET A 115 -0.28 -6.39 0.23
CA MET A 115 0.73 -6.21 -0.81
C MET A 115 0.37 -6.95 -2.10
N LYS A 116 0.86 -6.43 -3.23
CA LYS A 116 0.69 -7.04 -4.56
C LYS A 116 1.92 -6.77 -5.41
N GLU A 117 2.26 -7.67 -6.34
CA GLU A 117 3.34 -7.41 -7.31
C GLU A 117 2.97 -6.34 -8.35
N ARG A 118 1.66 -6.23 -8.65
CA ARG A 118 1.07 -5.29 -9.60
C ARG A 118 -0.38 -5.00 -9.24
N PHE A 119 -0.95 -3.92 -9.75
CA PHE A 119 -2.28 -3.45 -9.38
C PHE A 119 -3.38 -4.53 -9.51
N ARG A 120 -3.37 -5.29 -10.62
CA ARG A 120 -4.32 -6.39 -10.88
C ARG A 120 -3.81 -7.78 -10.46
N GLY A 121 -2.74 -7.82 -9.68
CA GLY A 121 -2.17 -9.05 -9.15
C GLY A 121 -3.05 -9.66 -8.05
N GLU A 122 -2.62 -10.83 -7.58
CA GLU A 122 -3.11 -11.43 -6.34
C GLU A 122 -2.60 -10.64 -5.14
N ARG A 123 -3.32 -10.74 -4.03
CA ARG A 123 -2.91 -10.12 -2.76
C ARG A 123 -2.09 -11.09 -1.92
N THR A 124 -1.02 -10.56 -1.34
CA THR A 124 -0.29 -11.15 -0.22
C THR A 124 -0.56 -10.30 1.01
N TYR A 125 -1.05 -10.92 2.08
CA TYR A 125 -1.35 -10.27 3.34
C TYR A 125 -0.23 -10.60 4.32
N VAL A 126 0.57 -9.59 4.65
CA VAL A 126 1.69 -9.71 5.60
C VAL A 126 1.15 -9.41 7.00
N PRO A 127 1.19 -10.38 7.93
CA PRO A 127 0.62 -10.17 9.26
C PRO A 127 1.50 -9.27 10.10
N PHE A 128 0.86 -8.37 10.83
CA PHE A 128 1.41 -7.70 12.00
C PHE A 128 0.63 -8.15 13.24
N ARG A 129 1.36 -8.43 14.32
CA ARG A 129 0.82 -8.84 15.62
C ARG A 129 1.37 -7.92 16.68
N SER A 130 0.48 -7.26 17.42
CA SER A 130 0.85 -6.24 18.41
C SER A 130 1.85 -5.20 17.87
N GLY A 131 1.62 -4.69 16.66
CA GLY A 131 2.46 -3.69 15.99
C GLY A 131 3.74 -4.24 15.34
N LYS A 132 4.00 -5.55 15.42
CA LYS A 132 5.24 -6.16 14.91
C LYS A 132 4.98 -7.06 13.72
N VAL A 133 5.81 -6.95 12.69
CA VAL A 133 5.76 -7.82 11.51
C VAL A 133 6.03 -9.28 11.90
N VAL A 134 5.28 -10.20 11.29
CA VAL A 134 5.55 -11.64 11.39
C VAL A 134 6.51 -12.03 10.26
N SER A 135 7.76 -12.35 10.60
CA SER A 135 8.81 -12.68 9.64
C SER A 135 8.68 -14.07 9.01
N ASN A 136 7.98 -14.99 9.68
CA ASN A 136 7.69 -16.31 9.15
C ASN A 136 6.70 -16.22 7.96
N LYS A 137 7.24 -16.31 6.74
CA LYS A 137 6.46 -16.25 5.49
C LYS A 137 5.40 -17.34 5.35
N SER A 138 5.50 -18.45 6.08
CA SER A 138 4.45 -19.49 6.06
C SER A 138 3.13 -19.02 6.70
N GLU A 139 3.18 -17.97 7.52
CA GLU A 139 2.01 -17.33 8.13
C GLU A 139 1.40 -16.23 7.26
N TRP A 140 2.05 -15.88 6.16
CA TRP A 140 1.52 -14.91 5.21
C TRP A 140 0.38 -15.55 4.44
N VAL A 141 -0.72 -14.81 4.30
CA VAL A 141 -1.86 -15.30 3.54
C VAL A 141 -1.69 -14.84 2.10
N ASN A 142 -1.87 -15.76 1.16
CA ASN A 142 -1.94 -15.42 -0.26
C ASN A 142 -3.36 -15.66 -0.73
N GLU A 143 -3.91 -14.69 -1.46
CA GLU A 143 -5.19 -14.82 -2.14
C GLU A 143 -5.11 -16.01 -3.11
N LYS A 144 -5.94 -17.02 -2.86
CA LYS A 144 -6.11 -18.13 -3.80
C LYS A 144 -7.17 -17.74 -4.82
N ARG A 145 -6.84 -17.85 -6.11
CA ARG A 145 -7.83 -17.80 -7.19
C ARG A 145 -8.63 -19.08 -7.28
#